data_AF-A0A6B2LUD4-F1
#
_entry.id   AF-A0A6B2LUD4-F1
#
_cell.length_a   1.000
_cell.length_b   1.000
_cell.length_c   1.000
_cell.angle_alpha   90.00
_cell.angle_beta   90.00
_cell.angle_gamma   90.00
#
_symmetry.space_group_name_H-M   'P 1'
#
loop_
_entity.id
_entity.type
_entity.pdbx_description
1 polymer ?
#
loop_
_entity_poly.entity_id
_entity_poly.type
_entity_poly.pdbx_seq_one_letter_code
_entity_poly.pdbx_strand_id
1 'polypeptide(L)'
;MNLYDLVLDNNPTTKINNITIKLGFGAFHTGIQLYGSEFSFSSDEGIYTCPPYYAPGEVVFRKSILIGHTKTAQKSLQSIFMELSEKYEAAAYKLFKQNC
;
A
#
# COMPACT_ATOMS: atom_id res chain seq x y z
N MET A 1 3.75 -1.18 8.73
CA MET A 1 3.01 -1.46 7.48
C MET A 1 1.54 -1.51 7.80
N ASN A 2 0.76 -0.70 7.11
CA ASN A 2 -0.68 -0.71 7.22
C ASN A 2 -1.23 -1.66 6.15
N LEU A 3 -2.20 -2.47 6.56
CA LEU A 3 -2.85 -3.48 5.74
C LEU A 3 -4.31 -3.06 5.55
N TYR A 4 -4.77 -3.12 4.31
CA TYR A 4 -6.13 -2.80 3.94
C TYR A 4 -6.74 -3.96 3.16
N ASP A 5 -8.03 -4.18 3.37
CA ASP A 5 -8.82 -5.10 2.57
C ASP A 5 -9.27 -4.37 1.30
N LEU A 6 -8.98 -4.96 0.14
CA LEU A 6 -9.47 -4.41 -1.12
C LEU A 6 -10.98 -4.61 -1.20
N VAL A 7 -11.71 -3.51 -1.34
CA VAL A 7 -13.14 -3.49 -1.63
C VAL A 7 -13.26 -3.20 -3.12
N LEU A 8 -14.11 -3.94 -3.80
CA LEU A 8 -14.43 -3.70 -5.20
C LEU A 8 -15.94 -3.49 -5.25
N ASP A 9 -16.33 -2.21 -5.39
CA ASP A 9 -17.69 -1.65 -5.54
C ASP A 9 -18.81 -2.69 -5.55
N ASN A 10 -19.56 -2.88 -4.46
CA ASN A 10 -20.86 -3.59 -4.38
C ASN A 10 -21.07 -4.88 -5.24
N ASN A 11 -20.00 -5.55 -5.63
CA ASN A 11 -19.97 -6.60 -6.65
C ASN A 11 -19.59 -7.94 -5.98
N PRO A 12 -19.98 -9.11 -6.55
CA PRO A 12 -19.52 -10.41 -6.11
C PRO A 12 -18.03 -10.51 -5.74
N THR A 13 -17.14 -9.70 -6.33
CA THR A 13 -15.71 -9.71 -6.02
C THR A 13 -15.38 -9.33 -4.56
N THR A 14 -16.06 -8.36 -3.96
CA THR A 14 -15.89 -8.05 -2.52
C THR A 14 -16.34 -9.22 -1.65
N LYS A 15 -17.45 -9.88 -2.03
CA LYS A 15 -17.92 -11.08 -1.32
C LYS A 15 -16.94 -12.23 -1.45
N ILE A 16 -16.38 -12.43 -2.64
CA ILE A 16 -15.34 -13.43 -2.91
C ILE A 16 -14.12 -13.14 -2.05
N ASN A 17 -13.62 -11.91 -2.02
CA ASN A 17 -12.45 -11.54 -1.21
C ASN A 17 -12.70 -11.86 0.28
N ASN A 18 -13.87 -11.49 0.80
CA ASN A 18 -14.24 -11.79 2.19
C ASN A 18 -14.33 -13.30 2.49
N ILE A 19 -14.72 -14.12 1.52
CA ILE A 19 -14.73 -15.58 1.66
C ILE A 19 -13.31 -16.14 1.59
N THR A 20 -12.53 -15.75 0.58
CA THR A 20 -11.18 -16.28 0.37
C THR A 20 -10.26 -15.90 1.53
N ILE A 21 -10.43 -14.72 2.11
CA ILE A 21 -9.65 -14.27 3.29
C ILE A 21 -9.81 -15.26 4.44
N LYS A 22 -11.03 -15.81 4.64
CA LYS A 22 -11.28 -16.83 5.68
C LYS A 22 -10.63 -18.18 5.34
N LEU A 23 -10.37 -18.43 4.05
CA LEU A 23 -9.62 -19.57 3.54
C LEU A 23 -8.10 -19.32 3.53
N GLY A 24 -7.63 -18.15 3.98
CA GLY A 24 -6.22 -17.83 4.15
C GLY A 24 -5.58 -17.04 3.00
N PHE A 25 -6.33 -16.59 2.00
CA PHE A 25 -5.80 -15.80 0.88
C PHE A 25 -6.75 -14.67 0.45
N GLY A 26 -6.24 -13.52 0.02
CA GLY A 26 -7.10 -12.39 -0.36
C GLY A 26 -6.35 -11.33 -1.13
N ALA A 27 -7.12 -10.40 -1.69
CA ALA A 27 -6.61 -9.17 -2.27
C ALA A 27 -6.51 -8.10 -1.18
N PHE A 28 -5.31 -7.55 -1.05
CA PHE A 28 -4.98 -6.55 -0.04
C PHE A 28 -4.25 -5.39 -0.70
N HIS A 29 -4.36 -4.24 -0.07
CA HIS A 29 -3.47 -3.10 -0.31
C HIS A 29 -2.59 -2.88 0.93
N THR A 30 -1.35 -2.45 0.71
CA THR A 30 -0.40 -2.16 1.78
C THR A 30 0.30 -0.82 1.62
N GLY A 31 0.63 -0.21 2.75
CA GLY A 31 1.43 1.00 2.82
C GLY A 31 2.46 0.94 3.95
N ILE A 32 3.61 1.58 3.74
CA ILE A 32 4.67 1.71 4.75
C ILE A 32 4.47 3.02 5.51
N GLN A 33 4.25 2.92 6.81
CA GLN A 33 4.15 4.07 7.70
C GLN A 33 5.49 4.37 8.36
N LEU A 34 6.01 5.58 8.17
CA LEU A 34 7.27 6.09 8.74
C LEU A 34 7.11 7.57 9.09
N TYR A 35 7.62 7.98 10.25
CA TYR A 35 7.61 9.38 10.74
C TYR A 35 6.26 10.11 10.62
N GLY A 36 5.15 9.39 10.85
CA GLY A 36 3.80 9.98 10.82
C GLY A 36 3.15 10.09 9.44
N SER A 37 3.81 9.63 8.38
CA SER A 37 3.27 9.55 7.02
C SER A 37 3.22 8.10 6.54
N GLU A 38 2.30 7.80 5.63
CA GLU A 38 2.20 6.51 4.96
C GLU A 38 2.53 6.65 3.48
N PHE A 39 3.28 5.68 2.96
CA PHE A 39 3.79 5.66 1.59
C PHE A 39 3.40 4.36 0.91
N SER A 40 3.01 4.43 -0.36
CA SER A 40 2.67 3.26 -1.17
C SER A 40 2.89 3.53 -2.66
N PHE A 41 2.64 2.53 -3.51
CA PHE A 41 2.84 2.58 -4.96
C PHE A 41 1.54 2.29 -5.72
N SER A 42 1.18 3.13 -6.69
CA SER A 42 -0.03 3.01 -7.50
C SER A 42 0.22 3.16 -8.99
N SER A 43 -0.75 2.72 -9.81
CA SER A 43 -0.76 2.92 -11.26
C SER A 43 -1.03 4.35 -11.68
N ASP A 44 -1.44 5.22 -10.76
CA ASP A 44 -1.92 6.56 -11.09
C ASP A 44 -0.83 7.60 -10.84
N GLU A 45 -0.13 7.50 -9.71
CA GLU A 45 0.87 8.49 -9.27
C GLU A 45 2.28 7.89 -9.14
N GLY A 46 2.44 6.57 -9.24
CA GLY A 46 3.67 5.91 -8.84
C GLY A 46 3.79 5.90 -7.32
N ILE A 47 4.95 6.26 -6.78
CA ILE A 47 5.11 6.39 -5.33
C ILE A 47 4.36 7.63 -4.84
N TYR A 48 3.46 7.44 -3.89
CA TYR A 48 2.67 8.51 -3.30
C TYR A 48 2.72 8.47 -1.77
N THR A 49 2.23 9.54 -1.14
CA THR A 49 2.14 9.70 0.31
C THR A 49 0.70 10.02 0.72
N CYS A 50 0.23 9.45 1.82
CA CYS A 50 -1.09 9.71 2.40
C CYS A 50 -1.02 9.79 3.94
N PRO A 51 -2.08 10.31 4.60
CA PRO A 51 -2.23 10.17 6.04
C PRO A 51 -2.32 8.69 6.44
N PRO A 52 -1.69 8.28 7.56
CA PRO A 52 -1.78 6.91 8.02
C PRO A 52 -3.22 6.44 8.19
N TYR A 53 -3.52 5.21 7.74
CA TYR A 53 -4.85 4.57 7.83
C TYR A 53 -5.89 5.08 6.82
N TYR A 54 -5.51 6.02 5.94
CA TYR A 54 -6.38 6.64 4.95
C TYR A 54 -5.81 6.50 3.52
N ALA A 55 -5.32 5.30 3.18
CA ALA A 55 -4.94 5.01 1.80
C ALA A 55 -6.13 5.29 0.85
N PRO A 56 -5.89 5.95 -0.30
CA PRO A 56 -6.94 6.29 -1.26
C PRO A 56 -7.45 5.06 -2.02
N GLY A 57 -8.63 5.20 -2.61
CA GLY A 57 -9.29 4.14 -3.39
C GLY A 57 -10.26 3.29 -2.56
N GLU A 58 -10.75 2.21 -3.18
CA GLU A 58 -11.73 1.30 -2.59
C GLU A 58 -11.03 0.30 -1.65
N VAL A 59 -10.60 0.79 -0.49
CA VAL A 59 -9.88 0.01 0.51
C VAL A 59 -10.41 0.28 1.91
N VAL A 60 -10.40 -0.74 2.76
CA VAL A 60 -10.79 -0.62 4.17
C VAL A 60 -9.62 -0.98 5.06
N PHE A 61 -9.23 -0.06 5.94
CA PHE A 61 -8.14 -0.31 6.88
C PHE A 61 -8.46 -1.51 7.77
N ARG A 62 -7.52 -2.46 7.81
CA ARG A 62 -7.64 -3.66 8.64
C ARG A 62 -6.82 -3.53 9.92
N LYS A 63 -5.50 -3.32 9.78
CA LYS A 63 -4.58 -3.25 10.92
C LYS A 63 -3.22 -2.68 10.53
N SER A 64 -2.46 -2.29 11.55
CA SER A 64 -1.04 -2.00 11.45
C SER A 64 -0.20 -3.19 11.91
N ILE A 65 0.85 -3.49 11.16
CA ILE A 65 1.85 -4.52 11.46
C ILE A 65 3.19 -3.83 11.63
N LEU A 66 3.80 -3.97 12.82
CA LEU A 66 5.16 -3.53 13.05
C LEU A 66 6.12 -4.43 12.27
N ILE A 67 6.78 -3.88 11.26
CA ILE A 67 7.81 -4.60 10.49
C ILE A 67 9.17 -4.54 11.20
N GLY A 68 9.46 -3.39 11.83
CA GLY A 68 10.71 -3.19 12.55
C GLY A 68 11.03 -1.72 12.77
N HIS A 69 12.29 -1.44 13.08
CA HIS A 69 12.81 -0.10 13.34
C HIS A 69 13.93 0.22 12.35
N THR A 70 14.08 1.50 12.02
CA THR A 70 15.16 1.99 11.16
C THR A 70 15.97 3.07 11.87
N LYS A 71 17.27 3.11 11.58
CA LYS A 71 18.18 4.20 11.97
C LYS A 71 18.25 5.32 10.93
N THR A 72 17.55 5.17 9.80
CA THR A 72 17.43 6.22 8.79
C THR A 72 16.91 7.49 9.46
N ALA A 73 17.40 8.65 9.04
CA ALA A 73 16.87 9.92 9.51
C ALA A 73 15.72 10.35 8.59
N GLN A 74 14.70 11.04 9.14
CA GLN A 74 13.58 11.54 8.34
C GLN A 74 14.04 12.41 7.15
N LYS A 75 15.10 13.21 7.34
CA LYS A 75 15.72 14.02 6.27
C LYS A 75 16.28 13.21 5.10
N SER A 76 16.59 11.93 5.31
CA SER A 76 17.12 11.02 4.28
C SER A 76 16.00 10.36 3.47
N LEU A 77 14.73 10.50 3.86
CA LEU A 77 13.63 9.91 3.11
C LEU A 77 13.52 10.48 1.70
N GLN A 78 13.76 11.79 1.54
CA GLN A 78 13.63 12.44 0.24
C GLN A 78 14.57 11.82 -0.81
N SER A 79 15.84 11.57 -0.45
CA SER A 79 16.79 10.93 -1.37
C SER A 79 16.41 9.48 -1.68
N ILE A 80 15.90 8.74 -0.69
CA ILE A 80 15.43 7.36 -0.90
C ILE A 80 14.25 7.35 -1.88
N PHE A 81 13.28 8.25 -1.71
CA PHE A 81 12.13 8.33 -2.61
C PHE A 81 12.51 8.79 -4.01
N MET A 82 13.49 9.69 -4.17
CA MET A 82 14.00 10.05 -5.50
C MET A 82 14.58 8.82 -6.21
N GLU A 83 15.45 8.06 -5.54
CA GLU A 83 16.04 6.85 -6.11
C GLU A 83 14.96 5.80 -6.46
N LEU A 84 13.98 5.60 -5.58
CA LEU A 84 12.88 4.66 -5.84
C LEU A 84 11.97 5.13 -6.98
N SER A 85 11.77 6.44 -7.14
CA SER A 85 10.88 6.99 -8.16
C SER A 85 11.34 6.68 -9.59
N GLU A 86 12.65 6.46 -9.80
CA GLU A 86 13.18 6.02 -11.09
C GLU A 86 12.70 4.61 -11.50
N LYS A 87 12.39 3.76 -10.52
CA LYS A 87 11.95 2.37 -10.74
C LYS A 87 10.44 2.18 -10.58
N TYR A 88 9.80 3.04 -9.79
CA TYR A 88 8.40 2.95 -9.42
C TYR A 88 7.61 4.16 -9.91
N GLU A 89 7.77 4.45 -11.21
CA GLU A 89 6.85 5.31 -11.94
C GLU A 89 5.49 4.61 -12.13
N ALA A 90 4.43 5.39 -12.30
CA ALA A 90 3.05 4.90 -12.47
C ALA A 90 2.94 3.78 -13.54
N ALA A 91 3.61 3.96 -14.68
CA ALA A 91 3.62 3.00 -15.80
C ALA A 91 4.29 1.65 -15.47
N ALA A 92 5.17 1.61 -14.46
CA ALA A 92 5.82 0.40 -13.99
C ALA A 92 4.88 -0.50 -13.17
N TYR A 93 3.69 -0.02 -12.78
CA TYR A 93 2.76 -0.80 -11.98
C TYR A 93 2.26 -2.04 -12.73
N LYS A 94 2.38 -3.20 -12.08
CA LYS A 94 1.90 -4.51 -12.54
C LYS A 94 1.21 -5.22 -11.38
N LEU A 95 -0.11 -5.43 -11.51
CA LEU A 95 -0.97 -6.01 -10.45
C LEU A 95 -0.38 -7.26 -9.77
N PHE A 96 0.29 -8.15 -10.51
CA PHE A 96 0.81 -9.41 -9.99
C PHE A 96 2.33 -9.46 -9.77
N LYS A 97 3.08 -8.42 -10.18
CA LYS A 97 4.56 -8.47 -10.18
C LYS A 97 5.24 -7.25 -9.58
N GLN A 98 4.58 -6.10 -9.57
CA GLN A 98 5.11 -4.83 -9.10
C GLN A 98 3.94 -3.95 -8.67
N ASN A 99 3.49 -4.14 -7.45
CA ASN A 99 2.32 -3.49 -6.86
C ASN A 99 2.72 -2.79 -5.55
N CYS A 100 1.73 -2.32 -4.80
CA CYS A 100 1.86 -1.58 -3.55
C CYS A 100 2.81 -2.22 -2.52
#